data_AF-A0A949ED80-F1
#
_entry.id   AF-A0A949ED80-F1
#
_cell.length_a   1.000
_cell.length_b   1.000
_cell.length_c   1.000
_cell.angle_alpha   90.00
_cell.angle_beta   90.00
_cell.angle_gamma   90.00
#
_symmetry.space_group_name_H-M   'P 1'
#
loop_
_entity.id
_entity.type
_entity.pdbx_description
1 polymer ?
#
loop_
_entity_poly.entity_id
_entity_poly.type
_entity_poly.pdbx_seq_one_letter_code
_entity_poly.pdbx_strand_id
1 'polypeptide(L)' 'MTFIVNQEGIVYEKDLGEDTAATAAAMTVFDPDGTWRRYDESTEQ' A
#
# COMPACT_ATOMS: atom_id res chain seq x y z
N MET A 1 6.30 -1.27 7.35
CA MET A 1 5.07 -0.52 6.97
C MET A 1 5.29 0.17 5.64
N THR A 2 4.37 -0.06 4.69
CA THR A 2 4.47 0.40 3.30
C THR A 2 3.16 1.06 2.88
N PHE A 3 3.25 2.10 2.08
CA PHE A 3 2.12 2.81 1.50
C PHE A 3 2.20 2.80 -0.03
N ILE A 4 1.07 2.55 -0.69
CA ILE A 4 0.93 2.63 -2.14
C ILE A 4 -0.28 3.51 -2.46
N VAL A 5 -0.22 4.24 -3.58
CA VAL A 5 -1.31 5.12 -4.02
C VAL A 5 -1.82 4.60 -5.37
N ASN A 6 -3.12 4.40 -5.49
CA ASN A 6 -3.73 3.98 -6.74
C ASN A 6 -3.92 5.17 -7.71
N GLN A 7 -4.37 4.89 -8.94
CA GLN A 7 -4.62 5.89 -9.99
C GLN A 7 -5.71 6.91 -9.61
N GLU A 8 -6.57 6.59 -8.65
CA GLU A 8 -7.66 7.45 -8.15
C GLU A 8 -7.21 8.30 -6.96
N GLY A 9 -5.95 8.18 -6.52
CA GLY A 9 -5.42 8.89 -5.35
C GLY A 9 -5.75 8.20 -4.01
N ILE A 10 -6.28 6.98 -4.01
CA ILE A 10 -6.57 6.21 -2.81
C ILE A 10 -5.27 5.61 -2.28
N VAL A 11 -4.98 5.88 -1.00
CA VAL A 11 -3.83 5.32 -0.29
C VAL A 11 -4.19 3.96 0.27
N TYR A 12 -3.28 3.00 0.13
CA TYR A 12 -3.36 1.69 0.76
C TYR A 12 -2.11 1.45 1.60
N GLU A 13 -2.28 0.81 2.74
CA GLU A 13 -1.20 0.41 3.64
C GLU A 13 -1.12 -1.12 3.76
N LYS A 14 0.11 -1.62 3.86
CA LYS A 14 0.40 -3.02 4.18
C LYS A 14 1.78 -3.14 4.81
N ASP A 15 1.92 -4.03 5.77
CA ASP A 15 3.24 -4.44 6.26
C ASP A 15 3.75 -5.61 5.42
N LEU A 16 4.89 -5.41 4.76
CA LEU A 16 5.55 -6.40 3.92
C LEU A 16 6.68 -7.13 4.67
N GLY A 17 6.85 -6.87 5.98
CA GLY A 17 7.92 -7.44 6.78
C GLY A 17 9.30 -6.84 6.48
N GLU A 18 10.34 -7.58 6.85
CA GLU A 18 11.75 -7.16 6.77
C GLU A 18 12.21 -6.85 5.33
N ASP A 19 11.61 -7.51 4.33
CA ASP A 19 11.95 -7.35 2.90
C ASP A 19 11.10 -6.28 2.18
N THR A 20 10.55 -5.33 2.94
CA THR A 20 9.71 -4.25 2.41
C THR A 20 10.37 -3.53 1.23
N ALA A 21 11.65 -3.18 1.34
CA ALA A 21 12.36 -2.43 0.29
C ALA A 21 12.56 -3.23 -1.00
N ALA A 22 12.92 -4.51 -0.90
CA ALA A 22 13.10 -5.39 -2.05
C ALA A 22 11.77 -5.66 -2.76
N THR A 23 10.71 -5.89 -1.98
CA THR A 23 9.36 -6.13 -2.49
C THR A 23 8.83 -4.90 -3.21
N ALA A 24 8.95 -3.71 -2.61
CA ALA A 24 8.53 -2.46 -3.23
C ALA A 24 9.30 -2.17 -4.53
N ALA A 25 10.61 -2.45 -4.58
CA ALA A 25 11.41 -2.26 -5.79
C ALA A 25 11.06 -3.24 -6.92
N ALA A 26 10.57 -4.43 -6.59
CA ALA A 26 10.15 -5.45 -7.56
C ALA A 26 8.71 -5.24 -8.07
N MET A 27 7.89 -4.41 -7.39
CA MET A 27 6.53 -4.11 -7.81
C MET A 27 6.52 -3.27 -9.09
N THR A 28 6.14 -3.90 -10.20
CA THR A 28 6.02 -3.25 -11.52
C THR A 28 4.57 -3.02 -11.94
N VAL A 29 3.63 -3.67 -11.25
CA VAL A 29 2.19 -3.58 -11.47
C VAL A 29 1.52 -3.23 -10.16
N PHE A 30 0.58 -2.29 -10.23
CA PHE A 30 -0.31 -1.99 -9.11
C PHE A 30 -1.39 -3.07 -9.04
N ASP A 31 -1.13 -4.13 -8.26
CA ASP A 31 -2.08 -5.20 -7.95
C ASP A 31 -2.19 -5.32 -6.41
N PRO A 32 -3.02 -4.48 -5.77
CA PRO A 32 -3.28 -4.64 -4.35
C PRO A 32 -4.16 -5.88 -4.17
N ASP A 33 -3.54 -7.02 -3.83
CA ASP A 33 -4.29 -8.17 -3.33
C ASP A 33 -5.20 -7.77 -2.15
N GLY A 34 -6.24 -8.57 -1.85
CA GLY A 34 -7.20 -8.27 -0.77
C GLY A 34 -6.62 -8.20 0.65
N THR A 35 -5.30 -8.30 0.80
CA THR A 35 -4.55 -8.12 2.04
C THR A 35 -4.12 -6.68 2.29
N TRP A 36 -4.17 -5.81 1.28
CA TRP A 36 -3.92 -4.39 1.42
C TRP A 36 -5.09 -3.70 2.10
N ARG A 37 -4.80 -2.85 3.09
CA ARG A 37 -5.81 -2.08 3.79
C ARG A 37 -5.91 -0.71 3.16
N ARG A 38 -7.11 -0.31 2.75
CA ARG A 38 -7.35 1.07 2.32
C ARG A 38 -7.11 1.99 3.51
N TYR A 39 -6.18 2.92 3.36
CA TYR A 39 -5.99 3.99 4.31
C TYR A 39 -7.10 5.00 4.08
N ASP A 40 -8.01 5.10 5.04
CA ASP A 40 -9.15 6.01 4.97
C ASP A 40 -8.84 7.18 5.90
N GLU A 41 -8.53 8.33 5.32
CA GLU A 41 -8.21 9.56 6.06
C GLU A 41 -9.42 10.11 6.86
N SER A 42 -10.60 9.49 6.74
CA SER A 42 -11.84 9.91 7.41
C SER A 42 -11.84 9.73 8.94
N THR A 43 -10.73 9.30 9.55
CA THR A 43 -10.61 9.17 11.02
C THR A 43 -9.87 10.30 11.71
N GLU A 44 -9.55 11.41 11.04
CA GLU A 44 -9.01 12.58 11.73
C GLU A 44 -9.73 13.86 11.32
N GLN A 45 -10.89 14.10 11.96
CA GLN A 45 -11.46 15.43 12.18
C GLN A 45 -11.75 15.62 13.67
#